data_AF-A0A6G4QRS2-F1
#
_entry.id   AF-A0A6G4QRS2-F1
#
_cell.length_a   1.000
_cell.length_b   1.000
_cell.length_c   1.000
_cell.angle_alpha   90.00
_cell.angle_beta   90.00
_cell.angle_gamma   90.00
#
_symmetry.space_group_name_H-M   'P 1'
#
loop_
_entity.id
_entity.type
_entity.pdbx_description
1 polymer ?
#
loop_
_entity_poly.entity_id
_entity_poly.type
_entity_poly.pdbx_seq_one_letter_code
_entity_poly.pdbx_strand_id
1 'polypeptide(L)'
;MFKRIKLILIATIILSGCSTTNNESNNETKSVPEEMEASKYVGQGFQPPAEKDAIEFAKKHRKEFEKVGEQFFKDNFGLKVKATNVVGKDDGVEVYVHCEDHGIVFNASLPLYKDAIHQKGSMR
;
A
#
# COMPACT_ATOMS: atom_id res chain seq x y z
N MET A 1 23.45 63.82 16.41
CA MET A 1 23.32 63.28 15.04
C MET A 1 24.33 62.14 14.86
N PHE A 2 23.79 60.94 14.65
CA PHE A 2 24.34 59.77 13.94
C PHE A 2 25.74 59.20 14.25
N LYS A 3 25.67 58.06 14.98
CA LYS A 3 26.25 56.73 14.68
C LYS A 3 27.73 56.65 14.33
N ARG A 4 28.49 55.89 15.14
CA ARG A 4 29.27 54.70 14.68
C ARG A 4 29.37 53.66 15.81
N ILE A 5 28.30 52.90 16.00
CA ILE A 5 28.34 51.64 16.75
C ILE A 5 29.11 50.66 15.88
N LYS A 6 30.32 50.27 16.31
CA LYS A 6 31.06 49.16 15.71
C LYS A 6 30.37 47.86 16.16
N LEU A 7 29.49 47.35 15.29
CA LEU A 7 28.87 46.04 15.46
C LEU A 7 29.90 44.98 15.07
N ILE A 8 30.55 44.36 16.05
CA ILE A 8 31.34 43.15 15.82
C ILE A 8 30.33 42.01 15.71
N LEU A 9 29.97 41.66 14.48
CA LEU A 9 29.14 40.49 14.20
C LEU A 9 30.06 39.25 14.24
N ILE A 10 30.23 38.66 15.42
CA ILE A 10 30.78 37.32 15.53
C ILE A 10 29.66 36.37 15.10
N ALA A 11 29.58 36.10 13.81
CA ALA A 11 28.79 35.00 13.29
C ALA A 11 29.52 33.70 13.65
N THR A 12 29.28 33.18 14.85
CA THR A 12 29.52 31.76 15.12
C THR A 12 28.56 30.98 14.23
N ILE A 13 29.07 30.56 13.08
CA ILE A 13 28.47 29.49 12.28
C ILE A 13 28.58 28.25 13.16
N ILE A 14 27.57 28.01 13.98
CA ILE A 14 27.35 26.69 14.55
C ILE A 14 26.98 25.85 13.35
N LEU A 15 27.98 25.15 12.83
CA LEU A 15 27.82 24.08 11.86
C LEU A 15 27.09 22.95 12.59
N SER A 16 25.79 23.16 12.86
CA SER A 16 24.87 22.12 13.29
C SER A 16 24.73 21.22 12.08
N GLY A 17 25.61 20.22 12.01
CA GLY A 17 25.47 19.11 11.09
C GLY A 17 24.02 18.63 11.14
N CYS A 18 23.45 18.37 9.97
CA CYS A 18 22.19 17.66 9.85
C CYS A 18 22.45 16.22 10.30
N SER A 19 22.59 16.01 11.61
CA SER A 19 22.47 14.71 12.21
C SER A 19 20.99 14.39 12.19
N THR A 20 20.62 13.39 11.40
CA THR A 20 19.39 12.64 11.59
C THR A 20 19.39 12.10 13.02
N THR A 21 18.83 12.87 13.94
CA THR A 21 18.51 12.40 15.29
C THR A 21 17.30 11.48 15.12
N ASN A 22 17.57 10.18 15.01
CA ASN A 22 16.56 9.16 15.18
C ASN A 22 16.03 9.28 16.61
N ASN A 23 14.98 10.09 16.79
CA ASN A 23 14.14 10.03 17.99
C ASN A 23 13.32 8.74 17.89
N GLU A 24 13.96 7.60 18.16
CA GLU A 24 13.27 6.36 18.48
C GLU A 24 12.61 6.54 19.85
N SER A 25 11.44 7.15 19.82
CA SER A 25 10.47 7.02 20.90
C SER A 25 10.05 5.56 20.95
N ASN A 26 10.54 4.87 21.97
CA ASN A 26 10.17 3.51 22.36
C ASN A 26 8.64 3.38 22.49
N ASN A 27 8.01 2.95 21.40
CA ASN A 27 6.71 2.28 21.36
C ASN A 27 6.80 1.28 20.19
N GLU A 28 7.66 0.27 20.34
CA GLU A 28 7.77 -0.85 19.40
C GLU A 28 6.48 -1.70 19.45
N THR A 29 5.44 -1.19 18.81
CA THR A 29 4.50 -2.05 18.11
C THR A 29 5.34 -2.69 17.00
N LYS A 30 5.42 -4.02 16.90
CA LYS A 30 6.19 -4.74 15.86
C LYS A 30 5.82 -4.22 14.46
N SER A 31 6.44 -3.14 14.02
CA SER A 31 6.17 -2.45 12.78
C SER A 31 7.08 -3.04 11.71
N VAL A 32 6.52 -3.27 10.53
CA VAL A 32 7.35 -3.56 9.36
C VAL A 32 8.23 -2.32 9.13
N PRO A 33 9.56 -2.46 9.01
CA PRO A 33 10.43 -1.33 8.74
C PRO A 33 10.07 -0.71 7.38
N GLU A 34 10.35 0.59 7.21
CA GLU A 34 10.10 1.30 5.95
C GLU A 34 10.84 0.65 4.77
N GLU A 35 12.07 0.22 5.01
CA GLU A 35 12.88 -0.52 4.05
C GLU A 35 13.40 -1.83 4.65
N MET A 36 13.59 -2.83 3.79
CA MET A 36 14.26 -4.06 4.14
C MET A 36 14.92 -4.70 2.93
N GLU A 37 15.89 -5.59 3.18
CA GLU A 37 16.52 -6.36 2.11
C GLU A 37 15.47 -7.11 1.28
N ALA A 38 15.57 -6.98 -0.05
CA ALA A 38 14.63 -7.61 -0.98
C ALA A 38 14.56 -9.13 -0.82
N SER A 39 15.67 -9.78 -0.46
CA SER A 39 15.74 -11.23 -0.17
C SER A 39 14.90 -11.66 1.04
N LYS A 40 14.58 -10.73 1.94
CA LYS A 40 13.76 -10.95 3.15
C LYS A 40 12.33 -10.44 2.98
N TYR A 41 12.03 -9.70 1.90
CA TYR A 41 10.71 -9.14 1.64
C TYR A 41 9.82 -10.14 0.90
N VAL A 42 8.71 -10.52 1.54
CA VAL A 42 7.69 -11.44 1.01
C VAL A 42 6.31 -10.77 0.91
N GLY A 43 6.26 -9.44 0.98
CA GLY A 43 5.02 -8.64 0.88
C GLY A 43 4.52 -8.01 2.18
N GLN A 44 5.25 -8.15 3.29
CA GLN A 44 4.89 -7.55 4.58
C GLN A 44 4.79 -6.02 4.47
N GLY A 45 3.73 -5.44 5.02
CA GLY A 45 3.54 -3.98 5.02
C GLY A 45 3.08 -3.38 3.68
N PHE A 46 2.93 -4.19 2.62
CA PHE A 46 2.39 -3.72 1.35
C PHE A 46 0.96 -3.21 1.52
N GLN A 47 0.76 -1.92 1.25
CA GLN A 47 -0.54 -1.26 1.34
C GLN A 47 -0.57 -0.07 0.37
N PRO A 48 -1.33 -0.14 -0.74
CA PRO A 48 -1.60 1.02 -1.57
C PRO A 48 -2.25 2.15 -0.75
N PRO A 49 -2.18 3.43 -1.19
CA PRO A 49 -2.93 4.50 -0.57
C PRO A 49 -4.40 4.12 -0.42
N ALA A 50 -4.92 4.16 0.80
CA ALA A 50 -6.27 3.73 1.11
C ALA A 50 -6.77 4.37 2.40
N GLU A 51 -8.07 4.56 2.49
CA GLU A 51 -8.74 4.91 3.73
C GLU A 51 -8.63 3.75 4.74
N LYS A 52 -8.59 4.08 6.04
CA LYS A 52 -8.45 3.05 7.09
C LYS A 52 -9.61 2.05 7.09
N ASP A 53 -10.82 2.54 6.84
CA ASP A 53 -12.02 1.71 6.76
C ASP A 53 -11.99 0.80 5.52
N ALA A 54 -11.45 1.26 4.38
CA ALA A 54 -11.22 0.45 3.19
C ALA A 54 -10.27 -0.72 3.48
N ILE A 55 -9.19 -0.48 4.22
CA ILE A 55 -8.26 -1.53 4.66
C ILE A 55 -8.94 -2.55 5.57
N GLU A 56 -9.71 -2.10 6.56
CA GLU A 56 -10.47 -2.98 7.46
C GLU A 56 -11.54 -3.78 6.72
N PHE A 57 -12.24 -3.15 5.79
CA PHE A 57 -13.29 -3.75 4.98
C PHE A 57 -12.72 -4.86 4.07
N ALA A 58 -11.61 -4.59 3.37
CA ALA A 58 -10.91 -5.57 2.55
C ALA A 58 -10.50 -6.81 3.37
N LYS A 59 -9.96 -6.61 4.57
CA LYS A 59 -9.59 -7.71 5.49
C LYS A 59 -10.81 -8.51 5.93
N LYS A 60 -11.91 -7.84 6.28
CA LYS A 60 -13.15 -8.47 6.76
C LYS A 60 -13.82 -9.32 5.68
N HIS A 61 -13.80 -8.86 4.43
CA HIS A 61 -14.51 -9.47 3.29
C HIS A 61 -13.57 -10.12 2.27
N ARG A 62 -12.37 -10.50 2.71
CA ARG A 62 -11.30 -11.01 1.84
C ARG A 62 -11.78 -12.13 0.92
N LYS A 63 -12.44 -13.16 1.46
CA LYS A 63 -12.86 -14.33 0.68
C LYS A 63 -13.94 -14.01 -0.36
N GLU A 64 -14.79 -13.04 -0.07
CA GLU A 64 -15.79 -12.55 -1.00
C GLU A 64 -15.13 -11.83 -2.16
N PHE A 65 -14.17 -10.94 -1.88
CA PHE A 65 -13.40 -10.24 -2.92
C PHE A 65 -12.49 -11.16 -3.74
N GLU A 66 -11.87 -12.18 -3.13
CA GLU A 66 -11.12 -13.20 -3.87
C GLU A 66 -12.02 -13.86 -4.94
N LYS A 67 -13.26 -14.24 -4.56
CA LYS A 67 -14.24 -14.82 -5.49
C LYS A 67 -14.67 -13.84 -6.57
N VAL A 68 -14.98 -12.59 -6.20
CA VAL A 68 -15.40 -11.56 -7.17
C VAL A 68 -14.28 -11.29 -8.19
N GLY A 69 -13.04 -11.16 -7.73
CA GLY A 69 -11.88 -10.99 -8.59
C GLY A 69 -11.68 -12.18 -9.54
N GLU A 70 -11.66 -13.40 -9.04
CA GLU A 70 -11.53 -14.60 -9.87
C GLU A 70 -12.68 -14.74 -10.89
N GLN A 71 -13.91 -14.46 -10.47
CA GLN A 71 -15.10 -14.50 -11.31
C GLN A 71 -15.04 -13.44 -12.43
N PHE A 72 -14.55 -12.23 -12.14
CA PHE A 72 -14.37 -11.18 -13.14
C PHE A 72 -13.50 -11.65 -14.30
N PHE A 73 -12.34 -12.25 -14.01
CA PHE A 73 -11.43 -12.72 -15.06
C PHE A 73 -12.00 -13.90 -15.85
N LYS A 74 -12.74 -14.79 -15.17
CA LYS A 74 -13.44 -15.89 -15.82
C LYS A 74 -14.51 -15.38 -16.78
N ASP A 75 -15.34 -14.43 -16.36
CA ASP A 75 -16.47 -13.95 -17.15
C ASP A 75 -16.05 -13.07 -18.32
N ASN A 76 -15.03 -12.23 -18.14
CA ASN A 76 -14.60 -11.26 -19.15
C ASN A 76 -13.55 -11.80 -20.11
N PHE A 77 -12.68 -12.71 -19.66
CA PHE A 77 -11.57 -13.22 -20.46
C PHE A 77 -11.61 -14.74 -20.67
N GLY A 78 -12.52 -15.47 -20.01
CA GLY A 78 -12.54 -16.93 -20.07
C GLY A 78 -11.35 -17.57 -19.36
N LEU A 79 -10.66 -16.84 -18.47
CA LEU A 79 -9.42 -17.28 -17.83
C LEU A 79 -9.64 -17.68 -16.39
N LYS A 80 -9.04 -18.81 -15.99
CA LYS A 80 -8.98 -19.22 -14.59
C LYS A 80 -7.77 -18.56 -13.92
N VAL A 81 -8.04 -17.57 -13.09
CA VAL A 81 -7.03 -16.93 -12.24
C VAL A 81 -7.21 -17.36 -10.78
N LYS A 82 -6.21 -17.08 -9.94
CA LYS A 82 -6.26 -17.27 -8.49
C LYS A 82 -5.93 -15.95 -7.80
N ALA A 83 -6.76 -15.53 -6.85
CA ALA A 83 -6.45 -14.36 -6.05
C ALA A 83 -5.22 -14.62 -5.16
N THR A 84 -4.26 -13.69 -5.18
CA THR A 84 -3.00 -13.76 -4.42
C THR A 84 -2.97 -12.75 -3.28
N ASN A 85 -3.67 -11.63 -3.40
CA ASN A 85 -3.81 -10.64 -2.34
C ASN A 85 -5.12 -9.84 -2.47
N VAL A 86 -5.63 -9.35 -1.35
CA VAL A 86 -6.78 -8.43 -1.27
C VAL A 86 -6.46 -7.35 -0.26
N VAL A 87 -6.44 -6.10 -0.71
CA VAL A 87 -6.05 -4.94 0.10
C VAL A 87 -7.04 -3.80 -0.10
N GLY A 88 -7.13 -2.88 0.87
CA GLY A 88 -7.83 -1.62 0.64
C GLY A 88 -7.07 -0.78 -0.40
N LYS A 89 -7.79 -0.03 -1.24
CA LYS A 89 -7.22 0.94 -2.17
C LYS A 89 -8.19 2.09 -2.34
N ASP A 90 -7.70 3.32 -2.19
CA ASP A 90 -8.53 4.52 -2.16
C ASP A 90 -9.68 4.35 -1.15
N ASP A 91 -10.94 4.49 -1.58
CA ASP A 91 -12.15 4.22 -0.79
C ASP A 91 -12.72 2.80 -0.97
N GLY A 92 -12.04 1.95 -1.73
CA GLY A 92 -12.48 0.62 -2.15
C GLY A 92 -11.48 -0.50 -1.84
N VAL A 93 -11.47 -1.53 -2.69
CA VAL A 93 -10.65 -2.75 -2.52
C VAL A 93 -9.93 -3.05 -3.82
N GLU A 94 -8.70 -3.58 -3.75
CA GLU A 94 -7.98 -4.10 -4.92
C GLU A 94 -7.67 -5.58 -4.72
N VAL A 95 -8.00 -6.37 -5.73
CA VAL A 95 -7.73 -7.82 -5.77
C VAL A 95 -6.60 -8.09 -6.74
N TYR A 96 -5.50 -8.65 -6.23
CA TYR A 96 -4.39 -9.14 -7.02
C TYR A 96 -4.62 -10.60 -7.40
N VAL A 97 -4.34 -10.95 -8.65
CA VAL A 97 -4.54 -12.29 -9.18
C VAL A 97 -3.31 -12.79 -9.92
N HIS A 98 -3.14 -14.10 -9.92
CA HIS A 98 -2.19 -14.83 -10.74
C HIS A 98 -2.94 -15.73 -11.72
N CYS A 99 -2.58 -15.67 -13.00
CA CYS A 99 -3.07 -16.56 -14.04
C CYS A 99 -1.98 -17.55 -14.40
N GLU A 100 -2.36 -18.83 -14.47
CA GLU A 100 -1.57 -19.90 -15.08
C GLU A 100 -2.58 -20.86 -15.72
N ASP A 101 -3.04 -20.50 -16.92
CA ASP A 101 -4.15 -21.19 -17.59
C ASP A 101 -3.90 -21.27 -19.10
N HIS A 102 -4.01 -22.47 -19.67
CA HIS A 102 -3.79 -22.75 -21.10
C HIS A 102 -2.48 -22.17 -21.70
N GLY A 103 -1.41 -22.10 -20.90
CA GLY A 103 -0.12 -21.53 -21.33
C GLY A 103 -0.03 -20.00 -21.25
N ILE A 104 -1.07 -19.33 -20.73
CA ILE A 104 -1.09 -17.90 -20.45
C ILE A 104 -0.71 -17.68 -18.98
N VAL A 105 0.35 -16.91 -18.76
CA VAL A 105 0.89 -16.61 -17.42
C VAL A 105 1.02 -15.11 -17.21
N PHE A 106 0.37 -14.59 -16.18
CA PHE A 106 0.51 -13.18 -15.77
C PHE A 106 0.15 -12.97 -14.31
N ASN A 107 0.52 -11.80 -13.79
CA ASN A 107 -0.08 -11.22 -12.59
C ASN A 107 -0.81 -9.94 -12.99
N ALA A 108 -1.97 -9.69 -12.37
CA ALA A 108 -2.77 -8.49 -12.59
C ALA A 108 -3.45 -8.06 -11.30
N SER A 109 -4.06 -6.88 -11.30
CA SER A 109 -4.93 -6.42 -10.22
C SER A 109 -6.22 -5.81 -10.75
N LEU A 110 -7.25 -5.82 -9.91
CA LEU A 110 -8.57 -5.28 -10.22
C LEU A 110 -9.07 -4.42 -9.04
N PRO A 111 -9.18 -3.09 -9.21
CA PRO A 111 -9.87 -2.25 -8.23
C PRO A 111 -11.38 -2.48 -8.30
N LEU A 112 -12.01 -2.55 -7.12
CA LEU A 112 -13.43 -2.83 -6.92
C LEU A 112 -13.99 -1.89 -5.86
N TYR A 113 -15.23 -1.45 -6.06
CA TYR A 113 -16.00 -0.77 -5.02
C TYR A 113 -16.40 -1.75 -3.90
N LYS A 114 -16.68 -1.21 -2.70
CA LYS A 114 -17.04 -2.02 -1.52
C LYS A 114 -18.29 -2.87 -1.73
N ASP A 115 -19.21 -2.42 -2.58
CA ASP A 115 -20.49 -3.09 -2.88
C ASP A 115 -20.36 -4.22 -3.92
N ALA A 116 -19.20 -4.41 -4.55
CA ALA A 116 -18.97 -5.48 -5.53
C ALA A 116 -19.23 -6.88 -4.95
N ILE A 117 -19.11 -7.06 -3.63
CA ILE A 117 -19.45 -8.32 -2.92
C ILE A 117 -20.94 -8.69 -3.01
N HIS A 118 -21.80 -7.73 -3.34
CA HIS A 118 -23.24 -7.93 -3.50
C HIS A 118 -23.64 -8.23 -4.95
N GLN A 119 -22.70 -8.13 -5.89
CA GLN A 119 -22.96 -8.45 -7.29
C GLN A 119 -23.30 -9.94 -7.44
N LYS A 120 -24.42 -10.20 -8.11
CA LYS A 120 -24.90 -11.55 -8.42
C LYS A 120 -24.98 -11.72 -9.93
N GLY A 121 -24.59 -12.89 -10.41
CA GLY A 121 -24.62 -13.22 -11.84
C GLY A 121 -23.29 -12.87 -12.52
N SER A 122 -23.36 -12.68 -13.85
CA SER A 122 -22.17 -12.42 -14.66
C SER A 122 -21.57 -11.04 -14.34
N MET A 123 -20.24 -10.98 -14.34
CA MET A 123 -19.44 -9.75 -14.18
C MET A 123 -19.12 -9.07 -15.53
N ARG A 124 -19.81 -9.45 -16.60
CA ARG A 124 -19.61 -8.96 -17.96
C ARG A 124 -20.48 -7.74 -18.28
#